data_AF-A0A8B4RAM3-F1
#
_entry.id   AF-A0A8B4RAM3-F1
#
_cell.length_a   1.000
_cell.length_b   1.000
_cell.length_c   1.000
_cell.angle_alpha   90.00
_cell.angle_beta   90.00
_cell.angle_gamma   90.00
#
_symmetry.space_group_name_H-M   'P 1'
#
loop_
_entity.id
_entity.type
_entity.pdbx_description
1 polymer ?
#
loop_
_entity_poly.entity_id
_entity_poly.type
_entity_poly.pdbx_seq_one_letter_code
_entity_poly.pdbx_strand_id
1 'polypeptide(L)' 'MTKEEVIAFLTEQRDLRLVGYEWGKDNLSVFGRWQLEQANMYLDIIEWIEEMTK' A
#
# COMPACT_ATOMS: atom_id res chain seq x y z
N MET A 1 -0.59 -14.49 -14.61
CA MET A 1 -1.04 -13.47 -13.65
C MET A 1 -1.82 -12.43 -14.43
N THR A 2 -3.11 -12.27 -14.15
CA THR A 2 -3.97 -11.24 -14.75
C THR A 2 -3.73 -9.89 -14.06
N LYS A 3 -4.26 -8.80 -14.64
CA LYS A 3 -4.23 -7.48 -14.02
C LYS A 3 -4.88 -7.50 -12.62
N GLU A 4 -6.02 -8.16 -12.51
CA GLU A 4 -6.80 -8.28 -11.27
C GLU A 4 -6.01 -9.06 -10.21
N GLU A 5 -5.33 -10.14 -10.60
CA GLU A 5 -4.48 -10.91 -9.69
C GLU A 5 -3.29 -10.09 -9.18
N VAL A 6 -2.68 -9.26 -10.03
CA VAL A 6 -1.59 -8.36 -9.63
C VAL A 6 -2.08 -7.29 -8.66
N ILE A 7 -3.21 -6.62 -8.97
CA ILE A 7 -3.79 -5.60 -8.09
C ILE A 7 -4.20 -6.20 -6.74
N ALA A 8 -4.83 -7.38 -6.74
CA ALA A 8 -5.21 -8.07 -5.51
C ALA A 8 -3.98 -8.38 -4.64
N PHE A 9 -2.91 -8.90 -5.24
CA PHE A 9 -1.66 -9.17 -4.53
C PHE A 9 -1.04 -7.90 -3.93
N LEU A 10 -0.94 -6.82 -4.72
CA LEU A 10 -0.38 -5.55 -4.24
C LEU A 10 -1.23 -4.91 -3.14
N THR A 11 -2.55 -5.07 -3.23
CA THR A 11 -3.50 -4.61 -2.20
C THR A 11 -3.28 -5.35 -0.89
N GLU A 12 -3.13 -6.68 -0.93
CA GLU A 12 -2.79 -7.47 0.25
C GLU A 12 -1.45 -7.03 0.85
N GLN A 13 -0.43 -6.79 0.00
CA GLN A 13 0.86 -6.30 0.48
C GLN A 13 0.72 -4.95 1.18
N ARG A 14 -0.03 -3.99 0.61
CA ARG A 14 -0.32 -2.70 1.23
C ARG A 14 -0.99 -2.87 2.60
N ASP A 15 -2.04 -3.67 2.67
CA ASP A 15 -2.84 -3.81 3.89
C ASP A 15 -2.01 -4.43 5.03
N LEU A 16 -1.10 -5.36 4.72
CA LEU A 16 -0.14 -5.91 5.69
C LEU A 16 0.78 -4.84 6.30
N ARG A 17 1.15 -3.78 5.56
CA ARG A 17 1.99 -2.68 6.07
C ARG A 17 1.20 -1.75 7.00
N LEU A 18 -0.13 -1.75 6.89
CA LEU A 18 -1.02 -0.94 7.71
C LEU A 18 -1.53 -1.68 8.96
N VAL A 19 -1.11 -2.93 9.18
CA VAL A 19 -1.49 -3.68 10.39
C VAL A 19 -0.94 -2.97 11.62
N GLY A 20 -1.85 -2.61 12.54
CA GLY A 20 -1.50 -1.87 13.75
C GLY A 20 -1.19 -0.39 13.52
N TYR A 21 -1.36 0.11 12.29
CA TYR A 21 -1.36 1.54 12.03
C TYR A 21 -2.66 2.15 12.54
N GLU A 22 -2.53 3.13 13.43
CA GLU A 22 -3.67 3.91 13.92
C GLU A 22 -3.66 5.29 13.25
N TRP A 23 -4.72 5.57 12.51
CA TRP A 23 -4.88 6.81 11.77
C TRP A 23 -4.94 7.99 12.74
N GLY A 24 -4.15 9.05 12.47
CA GLY A 24 -4.11 10.26 13.31
C GLY A 24 -3.21 10.16 14.55
N LYS A 25 -2.37 9.13 14.67
CA LYS A 25 -1.27 9.14 15.64
C LYS A 25 -0.05 9.86 15.08
N ASP A 26 0.27 11.02 15.65
CA ASP A 26 1.39 11.86 15.22
C ASP A 26 2.77 11.32 15.63
N ASN A 27 2.85 10.30 16.50
CA ASN A 27 4.11 9.80 17.08
C ASN A 27 4.54 8.42 16.56
N LEU A 28 4.40 8.18 15.26
CA LEU A 28 4.88 6.94 14.64
C LEU A 28 6.38 6.71 14.92
N SER A 29 6.74 5.46 15.21
CA SER A 29 8.14 5.05 15.25
C SER A 29 8.78 5.18 13.87
N VAL A 30 10.12 5.13 13.79
CA VAL A 30 10.84 5.10 12.50
C VAL A 30 10.35 3.95 11.63
N PHE A 31 10.15 2.77 12.24
CA PHE A 31 9.60 1.61 11.55
C PHE A 31 8.16 1.84 11.08
N GLY A 32 7.31 2.44 11.92
CA GLY A 32 5.93 2.76 11.57
C GLY A 32 5.82 3.75 10.40
N ARG A 33 6.70 4.76 10.36
CA ARG A 33 6.80 5.68 9.22
C ARG A 33 7.23 4.95 7.94
N TRP A 34 8.25 4.10 8.04
CA TRP A 34 8.71 3.31 6.90
C TRP A 34 7.62 2.38 6.36
N GLN A 35 6.87 1.69 7.24
CA GLN A 35 5.73 0.86 6.84
C GLN A 35 4.66 1.67 6.09
N LEU A 36 4.35 2.87 6.58
CA LEU A 36 3.40 3.77 5.92
C LEU A 36 3.88 4.22 4.54
N GLU A 37 5.16 4.58 4.40
CA GLU A 37 5.77 4.92 3.10
C GLU A 37 5.68 3.76 2.12
N GLN A 38 5.91 2.53 2.57
CA GLN A 38 5.74 1.34 1.73
C GLN A 38 4.28 1.12 1.32
N ALA A 39 3.32 1.33 2.24
CA ALA A 39 1.90 1.24 1.92
C ALA A 39 1.49 2.27 0.84
N ASN A 40 1.97 3.51 0.95
CA ASN A 40 1.70 4.55 -0.05
C ASN A 40 2.31 4.18 -1.41
N MET A 41 3.55 3.67 -1.45
CA MET A 41 4.17 3.21 -2.69
C MET A 41 3.34 2.10 -3.37
N TYR A 42 2.78 1.15 -2.61
CA TYR A 42 1.91 0.12 -3.19
C TYR A 42 0.63 0.72 -3.78
N LEU A 43 0.04 1.72 -3.11
CA LEU A 43 -1.14 2.42 -3.63
C LEU A 43 -0.82 3.11 -4.96
N ASP A 44 0.29 3.87 -5.04
CA ASP A 44 0.72 4.57 -6.25
C ASP A 44 0.89 3.60 -7.44
N ILE A 45 1.48 2.42 -7.18
CA ILE A 45 1.66 1.40 -8.23
C ILE A 45 0.32 0.80 -8.67
N ILE A 46 -0.60 0.55 -7.75
CA ILE A 46 -1.94 0.04 -8.07
C ILE A 46 -2.66 1.05 -8.97
N GLU A 47 -2.68 2.33 -8.58
CA GLU A 47 -3.31 3.41 -9.36
C GLU A 47 -2.69 3.52 -10.75
N TRP A 48 -1.36 3.46 -10.86
CA TRP A 48 -0.67 3.46 -12.14
C TRP A 48 -1.07 2.27 -13.04
N ILE A 49 -1.15 1.06 -12.48
CA ILE A 49 -1.60 -0.13 -13.23
C ILE A 49 -3.05 0.05 -13.69
N GLU A 50 -3.91 0.60 -12.85
CA GLU A 50 -5.30 0.88 -13.20
C GLU A 50 -5.42 1.88 -14.36
N GLU A 51 -4.60 2.92 -14.39
CA GLU A 51 -4.55 3.94 -15.43
C GLU A 51 -4.00 3.44 -16.77
N MET A 52 -2.94 2.62 -16.75
CA MET A 52 -2.28 2.09 -17.95
C MET A 52 -3.16 1.16 -18.81
N THR A 53 -4.30 0.73 -18.28
CA THR A 53 -5.23 -0.19 -18.95
C THR A 53 -6.64 0.39 -19.10
N LYS A 54 -6.76 1.73 -19.03
CA LYS A 54 -7.89 2.46 -19.61
C LYS A 54 -7.72 2.58 -21.13
#